data_AF-A0A2T5RJA0-F1
#
_entry.id   AF-A0A2T5RJA0-F1
#
_cell.length_a   1.000
_cell.length_b   1.000
_cell.length_c   1.000
_cell.angle_alpha   90.00
_cell.angle_beta   90.00
_cell.angle_gamma   90.00
#
_symmetry.space_group_name_H-M   'P 1'
#
loop_
_entity.id
_entity.type
_entity.pdbx_description
1 polymer ?
#
loop_
_entity_poly.entity_id
_entity_poly.type
_entity_poly.pdbx_seq_one_letter_code
_entity_poly.pdbx_strand_id
1 'polypeptide(L)'
;MKEVKEKNFEICGAKTKKDGSPCQKPAGWGTNHQGIGKCKLHGGASPIKHGMYSKYTSHRLGEMVDKLADDEELLDLRKTIALQQSIILSILEKLEQGKLEFNQSLAKTLNTLADKLGRNIERRQKVEEGEKYILEVTEVKNIVNQVVTIVNEEIRDDSAVKRIAGRLKEVKY
;
A
#
# COMPACT_ATOMS: atom_id res chain seq x y z
N MET A 1 21.28 42.37 5.30
CA MET A 1 20.17 41.69 6.01
C MET A 1 19.68 40.57 5.12
N LYS A 2 19.70 39.31 5.58
CA LYS A 2 19.21 38.18 4.78
C LYS A 2 17.68 38.17 4.85
N GLU A 3 17.01 38.29 3.71
CA GLU A 3 15.56 38.05 3.59
C GLU A 3 15.23 36.65 4.12
N VAL A 4 14.45 36.58 5.20
CA VAL A 4 13.89 35.34 5.70
C VAL A 4 12.67 35.02 4.83
N LYS A 5 12.83 34.12 3.85
CA LYS A 5 11.69 33.58 3.09
C LYS A 5 10.69 32.97 4.08
N GLU A 6 9.48 33.50 4.14
CA GLU A 6 8.38 32.92 4.91
C GLU A 6 8.11 31.49 4.43
N LYS A 7 8.37 30.50 5.28
CA LYS A 7 7.96 29.11 5.03
C LYS A 7 6.47 29.02 5.35
N ASN A 8 5.66 28.89 4.30
CA ASN A 8 4.22 28.69 4.43
C ASN A 8 3.95 27.24 4.83
N PHE A 9 3.74 27.00 6.12
CA PHE A 9 3.42 25.68 6.65
C PHE A 9 1.91 25.45 6.58
N GLU A 10 1.50 24.19 6.34
CA GLU A 10 0.10 23.79 6.53
C GLU A 10 -0.37 24.17 7.95
N ILE A 11 -1.66 24.44 8.14
CA ILE A 11 -2.21 24.77 9.46
C ILE A 11 -2.44 23.50 10.29
N CYS A 12 -2.42 23.64 11.62
CA CYS A 12 -2.63 22.53 12.56
C CYS A 12 -3.98 21.82 12.37
N GLY A 13 -5.04 22.56 12.04
CA GLY A 13 -6.35 22.00 11.68
C GLY A 13 -7.14 21.31 12.80
N ALA A 14 -6.54 21.07 13.97
CA ALA A 14 -7.20 20.42 15.10
C ALA A 14 -8.34 21.29 15.67
N LYS A 15 -9.44 20.66 16.10
CA LYS A 15 -10.58 21.35 16.71
C LYS A 15 -10.17 22.03 18.02
N THR A 16 -10.40 23.34 18.11
CA THR A 16 -10.18 24.13 19.33
C THR A 16 -11.21 23.76 20.40
N LYS A 17 -10.82 23.83 21.67
CA LYS A 17 -11.74 23.53 22.79
C LYS A 17 -12.80 24.60 23.03
N LYS A 18 -12.56 25.83 22.56
CA LYS A 18 -13.44 26.98 22.85
C LYS A 18 -14.70 26.98 22.00
N ASP A 19 -14.55 26.68 20.71
CA ASP A 19 -15.56 26.88 19.68
C ASP A 19 -15.58 25.75 18.63
N GLY A 20 -14.67 24.78 18.72
CA GLY A 20 -14.59 23.66 17.78
C GLY A 20 -14.03 24.02 16.40
N SER A 21 -13.64 25.29 16.18
CA SER A 21 -13.05 25.77 14.95
C SER A 21 -11.66 25.13 14.71
N PRO A 22 -11.22 24.98 13.45
CA PRO A 22 -9.91 24.43 13.15
C PRO A 22 -8.78 25.37 13.59
N CYS A 23 -7.77 24.82 14.24
CA CYS A 23 -6.62 25.57 14.71
C CYS A 23 -5.81 26.18 13.56
N GLN A 24 -5.68 27.52 13.59
CA GLN A 24 -4.95 28.31 12.59
C GLN A 24 -3.44 28.47 12.88
N LYS A 25 -2.91 27.82 13.92
CA LYS A 25 -1.44 27.81 14.14
C LYS A 25 -0.78 27.01 13.01
N PRO A 26 0.48 27.33 12.64
CA PRO A 26 1.27 26.45 11.79
C PRO A 26 1.28 25.01 12.34
N ALA A 27 1.24 24.03 11.46
CA ALA A 27 1.38 22.63 11.80
C ALA A 27 2.69 22.41 12.57
N GLY A 28 2.64 21.58 13.61
CA GLY A 28 3.79 21.37 14.49
C GLY A 28 4.29 22.61 15.24
N TRP A 29 3.53 23.70 15.31
CA TRP A 29 3.94 24.90 16.04
C TRP A 29 4.25 24.58 17.51
N GLY A 30 5.44 24.99 17.98
CA GLY A 30 5.92 24.73 19.34
C GLY A 30 6.38 23.28 19.61
N THR A 31 6.65 22.50 18.56
CA THR A 31 7.14 21.11 18.65
C THR A 31 8.49 20.96 17.93
N ASN A 32 9.10 19.77 18.02
CA ASN A 32 10.32 19.42 17.27
C ASN A 32 10.05 19.05 15.80
N HIS A 33 8.79 19.10 15.34
CA HIS A 33 8.36 18.77 13.97
C HIS A 33 7.57 19.92 13.33
N GLN A 34 8.20 21.10 13.19
CA GLN A 34 7.58 22.26 12.55
C GLN A 34 7.12 21.95 11.11
N GLY A 35 5.90 22.37 10.79
CA GLY A 35 5.26 22.13 9.50
C GLY A 35 4.47 20.84 9.38
N ILE A 36 4.41 20.01 10.44
CA ILE A 36 3.77 18.69 10.37
C ILE A 36 2.85 18.44 11.56
N GLY A 37 1.64 17.96 11.27
CA GLY A 37 0.70 17.46 12.26
C GLY A 37 0.21 18.53 13.26
N LYS A 38 -0.27 18.05 14.41
CA LYS A 38 -0.85 18.93 15.44
C LYS A 38 0.20 19.82 16.09
N CYS A 39 -0.19 21.03 16.49
CA CYS A 39 0.69 21.92 17.24
C CYS A 39 0.82 21.47 18.71
N LYS A 40 1.75 22.10 19.45
CA LYS A 40 1.97 21.86 20.89
C LYS A 40 0.70 21.93 21.72
N LEU A 41 -0.21 22.84 21.38
CA LEU A 41 -1.47 23.06 22.11
C LEU A 41 -2.53 21.98 21.81
N HIS A 42 -2.39 21.26 20.69
CA HIS A 42 -3.32 20.22 20.26
C HIS A 42 -2.69 18.83 20.30
N GLY A 43 -1.76 18.60 21.23
CA GLY A 43 -1.18 17.28 21.50
C GLY A 43 0.03 16.92 20.66
N GLY A 44 0.51 17.79 19.76
CA GLY A 44 1.68 17.50 18.93
C GLY A 44 2.97 17.26 19.73
N ALA A 45 3.06 17.79 20.96
CA ALA A 45 4.20 17.55 21.86
C ALA A 45 3.92 16.45 22.90
N SER A 46 2.72 15.86 22.90
CA SER A 46 2.34 14.85 23.89
C SER A 46 2.89 13.48 23.49
N PRO A 47 3.49 12.72 24.43
CA PRO A 47 3.88 11.33 24.19
C PRO A 47 2.66 10.48 23.85
N ILE A 48 2.78 9.61 22.84
CA ILE A 48 1.75 8.60 22.54
C ILE A 48 1.74 7.57 23.69
N LYS A 49 0.66 7.51 24.46
CA LYS A 49 0.56 6.62 25.64
C LYS A 49 -0.01 5.22 25.33
N HIS A 50 -0.71 5.07 24.21
CA HIS A 50 -1.44 3.84 23.85
C HIS A 50 -1.27 3.51 22.37
N GLY A 51 -1.42 2.24 22.00
CA GLY A 51 -1.19 1.73 20.63
C GLY A 51 0.02 0.80 20.54
N MET A 52 0.00 -0.11 19.56
CA MET A 52 1.02 -1.16 19.35
C MET A 52 2.44 -0.59 19.25
N TYR A 53 2.58 0.66 18.81
CA TYR A 53 3.86 1.33 18.60
C TYR A 53 4.15 2.46 19.61
N SER A 54 3.36 2.61 20.68
CA SER A 54 3.50 3.71 21.66
C SER A 54 4.89 3.82 22.30
N LYS A 55 5.65 2.71 22.37
CA LYS A 55 7.01 2.67 22.90
C LYS A 55 8.09 3.19 21.95
N TYR A 56 7.84 3.20 20.64
CA TYR A 56 8.89 3.43 19.63
C TYR A 56 8.54 4.49 18.58
N THR A 57 7.31 4.99 18.58
CA THR A 57 6.77 5.79 17.48
C THR A 57 6.48 7.22 17.92
N SER A 58 7.08 8.18 17.22
CA SER A 58 6.74 9.60 17.34
C SER A 58 5.31 9.87 16.89
N HIS A 59 4.66 10.94 17.38
CA HIS A 59 3.27 11.28 17.04
C HIS A 59 3.01 11.35 15.53
N ARG A 60 4.01 11.84 14.78
CA ARG A 60 4.04 11.87 13.32
C ARG A 60 3.95 10.49 12.69
N LEU A 61 4.70 9.53 13.21
CA LEU A 61 4.82 8.22 12.62
C LEU A 61 3.60 7.34 12.96
N GLY A 62 2.93 7.60 14.09
CA GLY A 62 1.62 6.99 14.40
C GLY A 62 0.53 7.46 13.43
N GLU A 63 0.40 8.77 13.22
CA GLU A 63 -0.58 9.32 12.26
C GLU A 63 -0.32 8.86 10.81
N MET A 64 0.94 8.63 10.44
CA MET A 64 1.28 8.06 9.12
C MET A 64 0.91 6.58 9.02
N VAL A 65 1.12 5.80 10.07
CA VAL A 65 0.74 4.38 10.10
C VAL A 65 -0.78 4.25 10.01
N ASP A 66 -1.54 5.03 10.78
CA ASP A 66 -3.01 4.99 10.74
C ASP A 66 -3.54 5.35 9.34
N LYS A 67 -2.95 6.35 8.68
CA LYS A 67 -3.31 6.72 7.30
C LYS A 67 -3.01 5.62 6.28
N LEU A 68 -1.97 4.84 6.50
CA LEU A 68 -1.53 3.79 5.58
C LEU A 68 -2.17 2.43 5.88
N ALA A 69 -2.75 2.24 7.07
CA ALA A 69 -3.38 0.99 7.47
C ALA A 69 -4.64 0.68 6.67
N ASP A 70 -5.39 1.73 6.29
CA ASP A 70 -6.63 1.62 5.52
C ASP A 70 -6.39 1.80 4.00
N ASP A 71 -5.13 1.90 3.56
CA ASP A 71 -4.80 2.14 2.16
C ASP A 71 -4.76 0.81 1.38
N GLU A 72 -5.78 0.55 0.57
CA GLU A 72 -5.83 -0.64 -0.31
C GLU A 72 -4.68 -0.65 -1.33
N GLU A 73 -4.13 0.51 -1.70
CA GLU A 73 -2.97 0.60 -2.60
C GLU A 73 -1.66 0.22 -1.92
N LEU A 74 -1.62 0.04 -0.60
CA LEU A 74 -0.41 -0.35 0.14
C LEU A 74 0.15 -1.71 -0.35
N LEU A 75 -0.73 -2.56 -0.88
CA LEU A 75 -0.37 -3.87 -1.44
C LEU A 75 0.08 -3.79 -2.90
N ASP A 76 -0.08 -2.64 -3.56
CA ASP A 76 0.27 -2.46 -4.97
C ASP A 76 1.75 -2.08 -5.15
N LEU A 77 2.52 -3.04 -5.68
CA LEU A 77 3.94 -2.85 -5.96
C LEU A 77 4.21 -1.96 -7.19
N ARG A 78 3.22 -1.63 -8.03
CA ARG A 78 3.41 -0.85 -9.26
C ARG A 78 4.06 0.51 -8.99
N LYS A 79 3.55 1.24 -8.00
CA LYS A 79 4.06 2.58 -7.65
C LYS A 79 5.49 2.49 -7.11
N THR A 80 5.78 1.48 -6.30
CA THR A 80 7.12 1.24 -5.74
C THR A 80 8.13 0.89 -6.84
N ILE A 81 7.76 0.00 -7.77
CA ILE A 81 8.58 -0.39 -8.92
C ILE A 81 8.87 0.84 -9.79
N ALA A 82 7.84 1.62 -10.14
CA ALA A 82 7.98 2.83 -10.94
C ALA A 82 8.89 3.86 -10.27
N LEU A 83 8.75 4.07 -8.96
CA LEU A 83 9.62 4.96 -8.19
C LEU A 83 11.08 4.48 -8.21
N GLN A 84 11.32 3.20 -7.93
CA GLN A 84 12.67 2.62 -7.95
C GLN A 84 13.32 2.74 -9.33
N GLN A 85 12.57 2.46 -10.39
CA GLN A 85 13.05 2.58 -11.77
C GLN A 85 13.36 4.04 -12.13
N SER A 86 12.51 4.99 -11.71
CA SER A 86 12.74 6.42 -11.91
C SER A 86 13.99 6.92 -11.18
N ILE A 87 14.26 6.41 -9.96
CA ILE A 87 15.48 6.74 -9.21
C ILE A 87 16.72 6.23 -9.96
N ILE A 88 16.70 4.98 -10.43
CA ILE A 88 17.82 4.41 -11.20
C ILE A 88 18.07 5.25 -12.46
N LEU A 89 17.03 5.54 -13.24
CA LEU A 89 17.14 6.36 -14.46
C LEU A 89 17.70 7.76 -14.16
N SER A 90 17.24 8.42 -13.09
CA SER A 90 17.76 9.74 -12.71
C SER A 90 19.24 9.69 -12.31
N ILE A 91 19.69 8.61 -11.67
CA ILE A 91 21.12 8.42 -11.34
C ILE A 91 21.93 8.23 -12.62
N LEU A 92 21.46 7.40 -13.56
CA LEU A 92 22.12 7.16 -14.84
C LEU A 92 22.22 8.44 -15.67
N GLU A 93 21.16 9.22 -15.74
CA GLU A 93 21.15 10.51 -16.45
C GLU A 93 22.19 11.48 -15.86
N LYS A 94 22.32 11.54 -14.54
CA LYS A 94 23.33 12.38 -13.88
C LYS A 94 24.76 11.91 -14.15
N LEU A 95 24.97 10.60 -14.29
CA LEU A 95 26.27 10.04 -14.68
C LEU A 95 26.62 10.43 -16.12
N GLU A 96 25.68 10.29 -17.05
CA GLU A 96 25.87 10.69 -18.46
C GLU A 96 26.17 12.19 -18.60
N GLN A 97 25.52 13.03 -17.79
CA GLN A 97 25.75 14.48 -17.78
C GLN A 97 27.04 14.89 -17.06
N GLY A 98 27.82 13.94 -16.50
CA GLY A 98 29.01 14.23 -15.70
C GLY A 98 28.72 14.96 -14.38
N LYS A 99 27.44 15.02 -13.96
CA LYS A 99 27.01 15.64 -12.69
C LYS A 99 27.21 14.72 -11.49
N LEU A 100 27.52 13.46 -11.75
CA LEU A 100 27.81 12.45 -10.76
C LEU A 100 29.01 11.64 -11.24
N GLU A 101 29.93 11.31 -10.35
CA GLU A 101 31.06 10.44 -10.67
C GLU A 101 30.73 8.98 -10.34
N PHE A 102 31.08 8.09 -11.27
CA PHE A 102 30.94 6.66 -11.03
C PHE A 102 32.04 6.18 -10.08
N ASN A 103 31.65 5.56 -8.96
CA ASN A 103 32.58 5.00 -7.99
C ASN A 103 32.03 3.70 -7.39
N GLN A 104 32.86 3.01 -6.59
CA GLN A 104 32.52 1.72 -6.01
C GLN A 104 31.28 1.78 -5.08
N SER A 105 31.09 2.87 -4.35
CA SER A 105 29.93 3.05 -3.47
C SER A 105 28.64 3.20 -4.28
N LEU A 106 28.69 4.00 -5.35
CA LEU A 106 27.58 4.17 -6.26
C LEU A 106 27.23 2.86 -6.98
N ALA A 107 28.24 2.11 -7.45
CA ALA A 107 28.04 0.81 -8.06
C ALA A 107 27.31 -0.17 -7.13
N LYS A 108 27.71 -0.24 -5.85
CA LYS A 108 27.03 -1.05 -4.83
C LYS A 108 25.59 -0.59 -4.60
N THR A 109 25.35 0.72 -4.58
CA THR A 109 24.01 1.30 -4.42
C THR A 109 23.11 0.95 -5.60
N LEU A 110 23.61 1.09 -6.83
CA LEU A 110 22.88 0.73 -8.05
C LEU A 110 22.57 -0.76 -8.12
N ASN A 111 23.52 -1.63 -7.80
CA ASN A 111 23.27 -3.08 -7.71
C ASN A 111 22.21 -3.41 -6.66
N THR A 112 22.28 -2.77 -5.48
CA THR A 112 21.28 -2.98 -4.42
C THR A 112 19.89 -2.52 -4.88
N LEU A 113 19.79 -1.42 -5.61
CA LEU A 113 18.53 -0.93 -6.17
C LEU A 113 18.01 -1.86 -7.26
N ALA A 114 18.88 -2.32 -8.17
CA ALA A 114 18.53 -3.26 -9.24
C ALA A 114 18.03 -4.60 -8.68
N ASP A 115 18.71 -5.16 -7.68
CA ASP A 115 18.29 -6.40 -7.02
C ASP A 115 16.92 -6.26 -6.35
N LYS A 116 16.69 -5.14 -5.64
CA LYS A 116 15.40 -4.87 -5.00
C LYS A 116 14.28 -4.67 -6.03
N LEU A 117 14.57 -3.98 -7.13
CA LEU A 117 13.63 -3.80 -8.22
C LEU A 117 13.25 -5.15 -8.83
N GLY A 118 14.22 -6.03 -9.10
CA GLY A 118 13.98 -7.38 -9.62
C GLY A 118 13.09 -8.21 -8.70
N ARG A 119 13.37 -8.22 -7.38
CA ARG A 119 12.54 -8.93 -6.39
C ARG A 119 11.12 -8.38 -6.31
N ASN A 120 10.95 -7.06 -6.41
CA ASN A 120 9.62 -6.44 -6.39
C ASN A 120 8.82 -6.78 -7.65
N ILE A 121 9.46 -6.81 -8.83
CA ILE A 121 8.83 -7.25 -10.09
C ILE A 121 8.40 -8.71 -9.98
N GLU A 122 9.28 -9.60 -9.52
CA GLU A 122 8.97 -11.02 -9.34
C GLU A 122 7.80 -11.21 -8.36
N ARG A 123 7.80 -10.48 -7.25
CA ARG A 123 6.72 -10.54 -6.26
C ARG A 123 5.40 -10.07 -6.86
N ARG A 124 5.41 -9.00 -7.67
CA ARG A 124 4.22 -8.52 -8.37
C ARG A 124 3.71 -9.55 -9.36
N GLN A 125 4.59 -10.16 -10.15
CA GLN A 125 4.21 -11.22 -11.08
C GLN A 125 3.55 -12.40 -10.35
N LYS A 126 4.08 -12.82 -9.19
CA LYS A 126 3.46 -13.87 -8.38
C LYS A 126 2.07 -13.48 -7.87
N VAL A 127 1.86 -12.22 -7.50
CA VAL A 127 0.54 -11.70 -7.11
C VAL A 127 -0.40 -11.70 -8.31
N GLU A 128 0.01 -11.16 -9.46
CA GLU A 128 -0.79 -11.13 -10.68
C GLU A 128 -1.12 -12.53 -11.20
N GLU A 129 -0.18 -13.48 -11.14
CA GLU A 129 -0.41 -14.88 -11.47
C GLU A 129 -1.36 -15.54 -10.47
N GLY A 130 -1.18 -15.28 -9.17
CA GLY A 130 -2.10 -15.75 -8.14
C GLY A 130 -3.53 -15.27 -8.40
N GLU A 131 -3.71 -14.00 -8.71
CA GLU A 131 -5.00 -13.39 -9.05
C GLU A 131 -5.66 -14.01 -10.28
N LYS A 132 -4.87 -14.38 -11.32
CA LYS A 132 -5.41 -15.03 -12.52
C LYS A 132 -6.06 -16.40 -12.26
N TYR A 133 -5.67 -17.08 -11.19
CA TYR A 133 -6.24 -18.38 -10.83
C TYR A 133 -7.29 -18.27 -9.71
N ILE A 134 -7.61 -17.06 -9.26
CA ILE A 134 -8.75 -16.82 -8.37
C ILE A 134 -10.01 -16.83 -9.24
N LEU A 135 -10.73 -17.94 -9.22
CA LEU A 135 -12.09 -17.99 -9.76
C LEU A 135 -13.02 -17.28 -8.79
N GLU A 136 -13.85 -16.36 -9.30
CA GLU A 136 -14.91 -15.83 -8.48
C GLU A 136 -15.93 -16.94 -8.13
N VAL A 137 -16.52 -16.85 -6.94
CA VAL A 137 -17.56 -17.79 -6.50
C VAL A 137 -18.71 -17.87 -7.52
N THR A 138 -19.00 -16.76 -8.19
CA THR A 138 -20.02 -16.68 -9.24
C THR A 138 -19.62 -17.47 -10.49
N GLU A 139 -18.35 -17.39 -10.90
CA GLU A 139 -17.82 -18.16 -12.04
C GLU A 139 -17.84 -19.65 -11.75
N VAL A 140 -17.45 -20.06 -10.54
CA VAL A 140 -17.54 -21.46 -10.11
C VAL A 140 -18.99 -21.96 -10.17
N LYS A 141 -19.95 -21.17 -9.68
CA LYS A 141 -21.38 -21.51 -9.76
C LYS A 141 -21.86 -21.67 -11.21
N ASN A 142 -21.42 -20.79 -12.11
CA ASN A 142 -21.78 -20.86 -13.52
C ASN A 142 -21.25 -22.14 -14.16
N ILE A 143 -19.99 -22.50 -13.91
CA ILE A 143 -19.39 -23.75 -14.40
C ILE A 143 -20.17 -24.95 -13.87
N VAL A 144 -20.47 -25.00 -12.57
CA VAL A 144 -21.24 -26.10 -11.97
C VAL A 144 -22.63 -26.22 -12.61
N ASN A 145 -23.34 -25.10 -12.77
CA ASN A 145 -24.66 -25.11 -13.40
C ASN A 145 -24.61 -25.56 -14.86
N GLN A 146 -23.57 -25.17 -15.60
CA GLN A 146 -23.38 -25.60 -16.98
C GLN A 146 -23.09 -27.10 -17.06
N VAL A 147 -22.26 -27.64 -16.17
CA VAL A 147 -22.03 -29.10 -16.08
C VAL A 147 -23.32 -29.84 -15.74
N VAL A 148 -24.11 -29.34 -14.78
CA VAL A 148 -25.42 -29.94 -14.42
C VAL A 148 -26.36 -29.93 -15.62
N THR A 149 -26.38 -28.84 -16.39
CA THR A 149 -27.22 -28.71 -17.58
C THR A 149 -26.82 -29.73 -18.65
N ILE A 150 -25.53 -29.80 -18.99
CA ILE A 150 -24.99 -30.77 -19.97
C ILE A 150 -25.30 -32.21 -19.54
N VAL A 151 -25.10 -32.53 -18.25
CA VAL A 151 -25.40 -33.87 -17.73
C VAL A 151 -26.88 -34.21 -17.89
N ASN A 152 -27.78 -33.27 -17.62
CA ASN A 152 -29.22 -33.48 -17.78
C ASN A 152 -29.65 -33.59 -19.25
N GLU A 153 -28.99 -32.88 -20.16
CA GLU A 153 -29.31 -32.88 -21.60
C GLU A 153 -28.81 -34.16 -22.29
N GLU A 154 -27.59 -34.59 -21.97
CA GLU A 154 -26.92 -35.71 -22.65
C GLU A 154 -27.25 -37.07 -22.02
N ILE A 155 -27.53 -37.14 -20.71
CA ILE A 155 -27.84 -38.41 -20.03
C ILE A 155 -29.36 -38.59 -19.93
N ARG A 156 -29.90 -39.43 -20.83
CA ARG A 156 -31.34 -39.78 -20.85
C ARG A 156 -31.76 -40.81 -19.78
N ASP A 157 -30.79 -41.48 -19.13
CA ASP A 157 -31.06 -42.42 -18.04
C ASP A 157 -31.19 -41.67 -16.69
N ASP A 158 -32.44 -41.47 -16.27
CA ASP A 158 -32.80 -40.80 -15.02
C ASP A 158 -32.20 -41.48 -13.77
N SER A 159 -31.94 -42.80 -13.84
CA SER A 159 -31.28 -43.54 -12.76
C SER A 159 -29.79 -43.20 -12.66
N ALA A 160 -29.13 -43.00 -13.80
CA ALA A 160 -27.73 -42.57 -13.84
C ALA A 160 -27.57 -41.14 -13.33
N VAL A 161 -28.46 -40.22 -13.72
CA VAL A 161 -28.48 -38.84 -13.22
C VAL A 161 -28.62 -38.81 -11.69
N LYS A 162 -29.54 -39.59 -11.12
CA LYS A 162 -29.73 -39.69 -9.66
C LYS A 162 -28.48 -40.23 -8.94
N ARG A 163 -27.79 -41.23 -9.50
CA ARG A 163 -26.53 -41.75 -8.94
C ARG A 163 -25.42 -40.69 -8.97
N ILE A 164 -25.30 -39.93 -10.05
CA ILE A 164 -24.31 -38.86 -10.20
C ILE A 164 -24.58 -37.74 -9.20
N ALA A 165 -25.83 -37.26 -9.11
CA ALA A 165 -26.23 -36.22 -8.17
C ALA A 165 -26.02 -36.62 -6.70
N GLY A 166 -26.28 -37.89 -6.36
CA GLY A 166 -25.98 -38.45 -5.04
C GLY A 166 -24.50 -38.37 -4.70
N ARG A 167 -23.62 -38.80 -5.62
CA ARG A 167 -22.16 -38.77 -5.42
C ARG A 167 -21.62 -37.34 -5.31
N LEU A 168 -22.17 -36.39 -6.06
CA LEU A 168 -21.76 -34.98 -5.99
C LEU A 168 -22.07 -34.33 -4.64
N LYS A 169 -23.17 -34.71 -3.96
CA LYS A 169 -23.52 -34.22 -2.62
C LYS A 169 -22.57 -34.69 -1.52
N GLU A 170 -21.86 -35.78 -1.74
CA GLU A 170 -20.92 -36.37 -0.77
C GLU A 170 -19.50 -35.80 -0.88
N VAL A 171 -19.21 -35.03 -1.93
CA VAL A 171 -17.92 -34.35 -2.09
C VAL A 171 -17.80 -33.27 -1.02
N LYS A 172 -16.88 -33.47 -0.07
CA LYS A 172 -16.50 -32.47 0.93
C LYS A 172 -15.35 -31.62 0.37
N TYR A 173 -15.49 -30.29 0.48
CA TYR A 173 -14.46 -29.30 0.17
C TYR A 173 -13.86 -28.77 1.46
#